data_AF-A0ABD3R512-F1
#
_entry.id   AF-A0ABD3R512-F1
#
_cell.length_a   1.000
_cell.length_b   1.000
_cell.length_c   1.000
_cell.angle_alpha   90.00
_cell.angle_beta   90.00
_cell.angle_gamma   90.00
#
_symmetry.space_group_name_H-M   'P 1'
#
loop_
_entity.id
_entity.type
_entity.pdbx_description
1 polymer ?
#
loop_
_entity_poly.entity_id
_entity_poly.type
_entity_poly.pdbx_seq_one_letter_code
_entity_poly.pdbx_strand_id
1 'polypeptide(L)'
;MQVMSKKGDPSNKRARETDDIDVVVDDNNPPLTIPHIQERIRQLLARLPSKDETAALTITDIPAMENWCRTVRAILRNYNLTLNFVAIANYQWEPDRPGHTGQSLGALRNQISLSTAQANIVSSHIGKVLTPTLDRQLVKKRIVPLENGEREEVYVYENVVNDPEMLQLNREQLCEEAMYKRQLMISTMEQMCLCMEDYQKAEAGAIGGDGQRFSMAY
;
A
#
# COMPACT_ATOMS: atom_id res chain seq x y z
N MET A 1 -5.10 -45.60 -16.48
CA MET A 1 -3.67 -45.86 -16.78
C MET A 1 -3.36 -45.22 -18.12
N GLN A 2 -2.55 -44.17 -18.19
CA GLN A 2 -2.02 -43.72 -19.48
C GLN A 2 -0.56 -43.31 -19.35
N VAL A 3 0.22 -44.00 -20.16
CA VAL A 3 1.67 -44.00 -20.28
C VAL A 3 2.14 -42.70 -20.94
N MET A 4 3.21 -42.12 -20.41
CA MET A 4 3.92 -41.04 -21.10
C MET A 4 4.79 -41.59 -22.23
N SER A 5 4.70 -40.99 -23.43
CA SER A 5 5.75 -41.03 -24.44
C SER A 5 5.85 -39.68 -25.15
N LYS A 6 7.07 -39.13 -25.19
CA LYS A 6 7.43 -37.85 -25.82
C LYS A 6 7.54 -38.00 -27.34
N LYS A 7 7.06 -37.00 -28.09
CA LYS A 7 7.74 -36.41 -29.25
C LYS A 7 7.14 -35.03 -29.52
N GLY A 8 8.01 -34.03 -29.64
CA GLY A 8 7.63 -32.63 -29.78
C GLY A 8 7.28 -32.24 -31.21
N ASP A 9 6.56 -31.12 -31.32
CA ASP A 9 6.75 -30.08 -32.33
C ASP A 9 6.15 -28.76 -31.78
N PRO A 10 6.49 -27.60 -32.33
CA PRO A 10 6.64 -26.35 -31.60
C PRO A 10 5.37 -25.50 -31.73
N SER A 11 5.36 -24.34 -31.07
CA SER A 11 4.34 -23.31 -31.27
C SER A 11 2.94 -23.69 -30.75
N ASN A 12 2.79 -23.60 -29.43
CA ASN A 12 1.56 -23.04 -28.88
C ASN A 12 1.95 -21.91 -27.91
N LYS A 13 2.40 -20.78 -28.50
CA LYS A 13 2.34 -19.50 -27.80
C LYS A 13 0.86 -19.32 -27.46
N ARG A 14 0.51 -19.53 -26.20
CA ARG A 14 -0.78 -19.07 -25.67
C ARG A 14 -0.92 -17.63 -26.13
N ALA A 15 -1.93 -17.35 -26.93
CA ALA A 15 -2.41 -15.99 -27.11
C ALA A 15 -2.73 -15.50 -25.70
N ARG A 16 -1.79 -14.73 -25.12
CA ARG A 16 -2.15 -13.78 -24.10
C ARG A 16 -3.05 -12.84 -24.88
N GLU A 17 -4.34 -12.86 -24.59
CA GLU A 17 -5.13 -11.65 -24.73
C GLU A 17 -4.42 -10.63 -23.83
N THR A 18 -3.43 -9.95 -24.42
CA THR A 18 -3.05 -8.63 -24.00
C THR A 18 -4.29 -7.80 -24.26
N ASP A 19 -5.17 -7.75 -23.27
CA ASP A 19 -5.69 -6.45 -22.85
C ASP A 19 -4.46 -5.66 -22.37
N ASP A 20 -3.58 -5.32 -23.31
CA ASP A 20 -2.82 -4.10 -23.27
C ASP A 20 -3.92 -3.04 -23.32
N ILE A 21 -4.46 -2.73 -22.14
CA ILE A 21 -4.79 -1.34 -21.87
C ILE A 21 -3.45 -0.66 -22.10
N ASP A 22 -3.26 -0.19 -23.33
CA ASP A 22 -2.30 0.84 -23.67
C ASP A 22 -2.62 1.95 -22.68
N VAL A 23 -1.94 1.91 -21.54
CA VAL A 23 -1.80 3.07 -20.69
C VAL A 23 -0.88 3.94 -21.51
N VAL A 24 -1.48 4.65 -22.47
CA VAL A 24 -0.87 5.82 -23.07
C VAL A 24 -0.57 6.69 -21.87
N VAL A 25 0.70 6.71 -21.46
CA VAL A 25 1.21 7.70 -20.54
C VAL A 25 1.22 8.98 -21.38
N ASP A 26 0.05 9.62 -21.49
CA ASP A 26 -0.04 10.92 -22.10
C ASP A 26 0.70 11.92 -21.21
N ASP A 27 1.22 12.98 -21.84
CA ASP A 27 1.95 14.05 -21.18
C ASP A 27 1.05 14.95 -20.28
N ASN A 28 -0.22 14.59 -20.04
CA ASN A 28 -1.15 15.36 -19.19
C ASN A 28 -0.97 15.08 -17.68
N ASN A 29 -0.02 14.23 -17.29
CA ASN A 29 0.37 14.02 -15.89
C ASN A 29 1.68 14.73 -15.57
N PRO A 30 1.68 16.07 -15.37
CA PRO A 30 2.90 16.80 -15.07
C PRO A 30 3.55 16.25 -13.79
N PRO A 31 4.90 16.32 -13.67
CA PRO A 31 5.58 15.93 -12.45
C PRO A 31 4.94 16.56 -11.22
N LEU A 32 4.65 15.75 -10.20
CA LEU A 32 4.02 16.23 -8.98
C LEU A 32 4.95 17.20 -8.26
N THR A 33 4.43 18.38 -7.92
CA THR A 33 5.13 19.36 -7.10
C THR A 33 4.89 19.07 -5.62
N ILE A 34 5.73 19.59 -4.72
CA ILE A 34 5.52 19.44 -3.26
C ILE A 34 4.10 19.90 -2.82
N PRO A 35 3.55 21.04 -3.30
CA PRO A 35 2.16 21.40 -3.03
C PRO A 35 1.13 20.33 -3.44
N HIS A 36 1.28 19.74 -4.64
CA HIS A 36 0.36 18.69 -5.11
C HIS A 36 0.44 17.42 -4.25
N ILE A 37 1.66 17.02 -3.88
CA ILE A 37 1.91 15.86 -3.01
C ILE A 37 1.29 16.11 -1.63
N GLN A 38 1.51 17.28 -1.06
CA GLN A 38 0.94 17.68 0.22
C GLN A 38 -0.58 17.67 0.21
N GLU A 39 -1.20 18.22 -0.83
CA GLU A 39 -2.65 18.20 -1.00
C GLU A 39 -3.18 16.76 -1.09
N ARG A 40 -2.46 15.87 -1.79
CA ARG A 40 -2.80 14.45 -1.84
C ARG A 40 -2.75 13.80 -0.45
N ILE A 41 -1.76 14.15 0.38
CA ILE A 41 -1.67 13.66 1.76
C ILE A 41 -2.85 14.18 2.60
N ARG A 42 -3.23 15.46 2.46
CA ARG A 42 -4.42 16.01 3.15
C ARG A 42 -5.71 15.30 2.75
N GLN A 43 -5.88 14.99 1.46
CA GLN A 43 -7.03 14.21 0.98
C GLN A 43 -7.05 12.79 1.54
N LEU A 44 -5.88 12.16 1.71
CA LEU A 44 -5.78 10.84 2.34
C LEU A 44 -6.12 10.89 3.84
N LEU A 45 -5.64 11.93 4.54
CA LEU A 45 -5.95 12.18 5.93
C LEU A 45 -7.46 12.35 6.15
N ALA A 46 -8.13 13.13 5.31
CA ALA A 46 -9.58 13.34 5.36
C ALA A 46 -10.41 12.07 5.12
N ARG A 47 -9.81 11.04 4.50
CA ARG A 47 -10.46 9.75 4.22
C ARG A 47 -10.21 8.69 5.30
N LEU A 48 -9.36 8.97 6.30
CA LEU A 48 -9.17 8.03 7.40
C LEU A 48 -10.50 7.80 8.12
N PRO A 49 -10.78 6.57 8.58
CA PRO A 49 -11.94 6.30 9.41
C PRO A 49 -12.03 7.30 10.56
N SER A 50 -13.25 7.75 10.86
CA SER A 50 -13.50 8.69 11.94
C SER A 50 -13.11 8.10 13.30
N LYS A 51 -13.04 8.96 14.31
CA LYS A 51 -12.78 8.54 15.69
C LYS A 51 -13.85 7.55 16.15
N ASP A 52 -15.11 7.84 15.84
CA ASP A 52 -16.25 7.05 16.30
C ASP A 52 -16.33 5.71 15.57
N GLU A 53 -16.12 5.69 14.25
CA GLU A 53 -16.02 4.42 13.49
C GLU A 53 -14.88 3.54 14.00
N THR A 54 -13.76 4.14 14.40
CA THR A 54 -12.61 3.39 14.92
C THR A 54 -12.86 2.88 16.34
N ALA A 55 -13.49 3.69 17.19
CA ALA A 55 -13.84 3.30 18.56
C ALA A 55 -14.96 2.25 18.61
N ALA A 56 -15.81 2.19 17.59
CA ALA A 56 -16.88 1.21 17.46
C ALA A 56 -16.39 -0.19 17.02
N LEU A 57 -15.11 -0.36 16.68
CA LEU A 57 -14.57 -1.65 16.28
C LEU A 57 -14.64 -2.65 17.43
N THR A 58 -15.24 -3.80 17.15
CA THR A 58 -15.31 -4.92 18.09
C THR A 58 -14.94 -6.21 17.36
N ILE A 59 -14.40 -7.18 18.10
CA ILE A 59 -14.03 -8.47 17.52
C ILE A 59 -15.22 -9.28 17.03
N THR A 60 -16.41 -9.03 17.59
CA THR A 60 -17.65 -9.70 17.21
C THR A 60 -18.17 -9.23 15.86
N ASP A 61 -17.79 -8.03 15.42
CA ASP A 61 -18.16 -7.47 14.12
C ASP A 61 -16.99 -7.57 13.12
N ILE A 62 -16.73 -8.80 12.67
CA ILE A 62 -15.68 -9.10 11.70
C ILE A 62 -15.85 -8.29 10.39
N PRO A 63 -17.05 -8.17 9.80
CA PRO A 63 -17.24 -7.37 8.58
C PRO A 63 -16.83 -5.90 8.75
N ALA A 64 -17.21 -5.24 9.86
CA ALA A 64 -16.83 -3.86 10.11
C ALA A 64 -15.31 -3.70 10.29
N MET A 65 -14.69 -4.59 11.06
CA MET A 65 -13.24 -4.60 11.28
C MET A 65 -12.47 -4.84 9.97
N GLU A 66 -12.90 -5.79 9.14
CA GLU A 66 -12.26 -6.02 7.84
C GLU A 66 -12.41 -4.82 6.91
N ASN A 67 -13.58 -4.16 6.90
CA ASN A 67 -13.80 -2.96 6.11
C ASN A 67 -12.89 -1.80 6.55
N TRP A 68 -12.75 -1.60 7.87
CA TRP A 68 -11.79 -0.63 8.42
C TRP A 68 -10.36 -0.94 7.97
N CYS A 69 -9.94 -2.20 8.09
CA CYS A 69 -8.63 -2.67 7.63
C CYS A 69 -8.39 -2.40 6.15
N ARG A 70 -9.36 -2.70 5.28
CA ARG A 70 -9.26 -2.48 3.83
C ARG A 70 -9.13 -0.99 3.51
N THR A 71 -9.94 -0.16 4.17
CA THR A 71 -9.92 1.30 4.02
C THR A 71 -8.56 1.85 4.41
N VAL A 72 -8.07 1.51 5.60
CA VAL A 72 -6.78 1.97 6.12
C VAL A 72 -5.63 1.47 5.26
N ARG A 73 -5.63 0.20 4.85
CA ARG A 73 -4.60 -0.36 3.94
C ARG A 73 -4.55 0.38 2.61
N ALA A 74 -5.70 0.72 2.02
CA ALA A 74 -5.76 1.47 0.78
C ALA A 74 -5.16 2.88 0.95
N ILE A 75 -5.47 3.55 2.06
CA ILE A 75 -4.93 4.86 2.39
C ILE A 75 -3.41 4.79 2.59
N LEU A 76 -2.90 3.85 3.40
CA LEU A 76 -1.48 3.69 3.66
C LEU A 76 -0.68 3.34 2.40
N ARG A 77 -1.24 2.50 1.52
CA ARG A 77 -0.63 2.20 0.22
C ARG A 77 -0.49 3.46 -0.63
N ASN A 78 -1.55 4.26 -0.73
CA ASN A 78 -1.54 5.52 -1.47
C ASN A 78 -0.61 6.54 -0.83
N TYR A 79 -0.55 6.60 0.50
CA TYR A 79 0.36 7.47 1.23
C TYR A 79 1.82 7.12 0.93
N ASN A 80 2.23 5.86 1.10
CA ASN A 80 3.58 5.42 0.81
C ASN A 80 3.96 5.65 -0.66
N LEU A 81 3.04 5.41 -1.61
CA LEU A 81 3.27 5.74 -3.02
C LEU A 81 3.47 7.26 -3.21
N THR A 82 2.65 8.07 -2.55
CA THR A 82 2.73 9.54 -2.59
C THR A 82 4.08 10.05 -2.08
N LEU A 83 4.63 9.44 -1.01
CA LEU A 83 5.93 9.80 -0.45
C LEU A 83 7.10 9.59 -1.41
N ASN A 84 7.02 8.60 -2.31
CA ASN A 84 8.08 8.36 -3.30
C ASN A 84 8.26 9.53 -4.27
N PHE A 85 7.20 10.32 -4.52
CA PHE A 85 7.29 11.49 -5.37
C PHE A 85 8.01 12.67 -4.72
N VAL A 86 8.18 12.69 -3.39
CA VAL A 86 8.85 13.79 -2.69
C VAL A 86 10.31 13.91 -3.11
N ALA A 87 11.00 12.78 -3.23
CA ALA A 87 12.40 12.76 -3.67
C ALA A 87 12.54 13.24 -5.13
N ILE A 88 11.60 12.85 -6.00
CA ILE A 88 11.55 13.24 -7.42
C ILE A 88 11.28 14.73 -7.56
N ALA A 89 10.26 15.24 -6.85
CA ALA A 89 9.87 16.66 -6.85
C ALA A 89 10.96 17.59 -6.31
N ASN A 90 11.85 17.05 -5.47
CA ASN A 90 12.96 17.79 -4.86
C ASN A 90 14.32 17.48 -5.49
N TYR A 91 14.37 16.83 -6.65
CA TYR A 91 15.64 16.60 -7.34
C TYR A 91 16.23 17.94 -7.80
N GLN A 92 17.37 18.31 -7.22
CA GLN A 92 18.23 19.40 -7.66
C GLN A 92 19.68 18.91 -7.55
N TRP A 93 20.55 19.33 -8.46
CA TRP A 93 21.98 19.07 -8.35
C TRP A 93 22.52 19.69 -7.04
N GLU A 94 23.24 18.90 -6.24
CA GLU A 94 23.64 19.24 -4.86
C GLU A 94 24.54 20.48 -4.65
N PRO A 95 25.31 21.03 -5.62
CA PRO A 95 26.17 22.19 -5.33
C PRO A 95 25.44 23.53 -5.14
N ASP A 96 24.15 23.66 -5.50
CA ASP A 96 23.49 24.98 -5.61
C ASP A 96 22.49 25.32 -4.48
N ARG A 97 22.42 24.52 -3.39
CA ARG A 97 21.43 24.77 -2.32
C ARG A 97 22.00 25.59 -1.16
N PRO A 98 21.35 26.69 -0.76
CA PRO A 98 21.70 27.43 0.46
C PRO A 98 21.60 26.55 1.72
N GLY A 99 22.43 26.84 2.73
CA GLY A 99 22.56 26.01 3.93
C GLY A 99 21.23 25.75 4.68
N HIS A 100 20.34 26.73 4.77
CA HIS A 100 19.03 26.58 5.43
C HIS A 100 18.06 25.66 4.66
N THR A 101 18.13 25.72 3.33
CA THR A 101 17.36 24.84 2.44
C THR A 101 17.87 23.40 2.50
N GLY A 102 19.19 23.21 2.57
CA GLY A 102 19.83 21.91 2.75
C GLY A 102 19.44 21.25 4.08
N GLN A 103 19.43 22.00 5.19
CA GLN A 103 18.98 21.51 6.49
C GLN A 103 17.50 21.07 6.46
N SER A 104 16.63 21.89 5.86
CA SER A 104 15.20 21.59 5.75
C SER A 104 14.94 20.36 4.87
N LEU A 105 15.71 20.17 3.79
CA LEU A 105 15.67 18.96 2.97
C LEU A 105 16.12 17.72 3.74
N GLY A 106 17.17 17.84 4.57
CA GLY A 106 17.61 16.76 5.46
C GLY A 106 16.53 16.34 6.46
N ALA A 107 15.85 17.31 7.09
CA ALA A 107 14.72 17.05 7.96
C ALA A 107 13.56 16.36 7.22
N LEU A 108 13.22 16.82 6.01
CA LEU A 108 12.19 16.21 5.18
C LEU A 108 12.54 14.75 4.80
N ARG A 109 13.79 14.48 4.43
CA ARG A 109 14.27 13.11 4.13
C ARG A 109 14.15 12.19 5.36
N ASN A 110 14.55 12.67 6.53
CA ASN A 110 14.40 11.92 7.79
C ASN A 110 12.92 11.64 8.09
N GLN A 111 12.04 12.62 7.87
CA GLN A 111 10.61 12.46 8.08
C GLN A 111 9.97 11.45 7.11
N ILE A 112 10.41 11.37 5.85
CA ILE A 112 9.97 10.33 4.91
C ILE A 112 10.29 8.93 5.46
N SER A 113 11.52 8.74 5.92
CA SER A 113 11.97 7.46 6.48
C SER A 113 11.13 7.06 7.71
N LEU A 114 10.98 7.99 8.66
CA LEU A 114 10.18 7.79 9.86
C LEU A 114 8.70 7.51 9.53
N SER A 115 8.11 8.29 8.62
CA SER A 115 6.72 8.14 8.21
C SER A 115 6.45 6.79 7.55
N THR A 116 7.38 6.32 6.72
CA THR A 116 7.31 5.01 6.07
C THR A 116 7.36 3.90 7.11
N ALA A 117 8.28 3.99 8.09
CA ALA A 117 8.38 3.03 9.18
C ALA A 117 7.08 2.97 10.02
N GLN A 118 6.52 4.12 10.39
CA GLN A 118 5.27 4.22 11.15
C GLN A 118 4.07 3.65 10.36
N ALA A 119 3.96 3.97 9.08
CA ALA A 119 2.94 3.40 8.20
C ALA A 119 3.03 1.88 8.10
N ASN A 120 4.26 1.33 8.08
CA ASN A 120 4.49 -0.10 8.00
C ASN A 120 4.10 -0.87 9.26
N ILE A 121 4.17 -0.25 10.45
CA ILE A 121 3.68 -0.85 11.70
C ILE A 121 2.19 -1.19 11.57
N VAL A 122 1.39 -0.20 11.13
CA VAL A 122 -0.06 -0.38 10.96
C VAL A 122 -0.36 -1.32 9.80
N SER A 123 0.32 -1.15 8.66
CA SER A 123 0.11 -1.99 7.47
C SER A 123 0.45 -3.46 7.72
N SER A 124 1.47 -3.75 8.53
CA SER A 124 1.87 -5.12 8.89
C SER A 124 0.79 -5.84 9.69
N HIS A 125 0.23 -5.18 10.72
CA HIS A 125 -0.86 -5.77 11.51
C HIS A 125 -2.12 -5.99 10.67
N ILE A 126 -2.49 -5.02 9.84
CA ILE A 126 -3.62 -5.18 8.91
C ILE A 126 -3.39 -6.36 7.95
N GLY A 127 -2.15 -6.56 7.48
CA GLY A 127 -1.78 -7.71 6.66
C GLY A 127 -2.05 -9.05 7.36
N LYS A 128 -1.72 -9.17 8.65
CA LYS A 128 -1.98 -10.39 9.43
C LYS A 128 -3.47 -10.71 9.57
N VAL A 129 -4.34 -9.70 9.57
CA VAL A 129 -5.79 -9.86 9.67
C VAL A 129 -6.44 -10.14 8.31
N LEU A 130 -6.07 -9.40 7.26
CA LEU A 130 -6.69 -9.52 5.94
C LEU A 130 -6.13 -10.66 5.08
N THR A 131 -4.88 -11.05 5.33
CA THR A 131 -4.19 -12.09 4.55
C THR A 131 -3.54 -13.11 5.49
N PRO A 132 -4.35 -13.90 6.22
CA PRO A 132 -3.84 -14.98 7.05
C PRO A 132 -3.21 -16.08 6.18
N THR A 133 -2.32 -16.86 6.77
CA THR A 133 -1.75 -18.05 6.13
C THR A 133 -2.85 -19.08 5.90
N LEU A 134 -2.98 -19.54 4.65
CA LEU A 134 -3.97 -20.54 4.25
C LEU A 134 -3.26 -21.84 3.86
N ASP A 135 -3.79 -22.95 4.36
CA ASP A 135 -3.38 -24.30 3.97
C ASP A 135 -4.43 -24.91 3.05
N ARG A 136 -3.97 -25.63 2.02
CA ARG A 136 -4.86 -26.38 1.14
C ARG A 136 -5.13 -27.75 1.75
N GLN A 137 -6.32 -27.95 2.29
CA GLN A 137 -6.72 -29.18 2.96
C GLN A 137 -7.69 -29.98 2.12
N LEU A 138 -7.60 -31.32 2.16
CA LEU A 138 -8.58 -32.22 1.55
C LEU A 138 -9.82 -32.29 2.44
N VAL A 139 -10.93 -31.73 1.97
CA VAL A 139 -12.18 -31.64 2.76
C VAL A 139 -13.15 -32.76 2.41
N LYS A 140 -13.14 -33.25 1.16
CA LYS A 140 -14.07 -34.31 0.76
C LYS A 140 -13.46 -35.24 -0.27
N LYS A 141 -13.56 -36.54 -0.02
CA LYS A 141 -13.37 -37.60 -1.02
C LYS A 141 -14.74 -38.10 -1.46
N ARG A 142 -15.06 -38.01 -2.75
CA ARG A 142 -16.25 -38.64 -3.34
C ARG A 142 -15.81 -39.81 -4.19
N ILE A 143 -16.51 -40.93 -4.08
CA ILE A 143 -16.32 -42.07 -4.96
C ILE A 143 -17.52 -42.10 -5.89
N VAL A 144 -17.28 -41.83 -7.17
CA VAL A 144 -18.31 -41.84 -8.21
C VAL A 144 -18.19 -43.15 -8.98
N PRO A 145 -19.24 -44.01 -8.99
CA PRO A 145 -19.24 -45.19 -9.83
C PRO A 145 -19.41 -44.76 -11.30
N LEU A 146 -18.51 -45.23 -12.15
CA LEU A 146 -18.55 -45.05 -13.60
C LEU A 146 -19.45 -46.13 -14.24
N GLU A 147 -20.00 -45.85 -15.42
CA GLU A 147 -20.91 -46.76 -16.14
C GLU A 147 -20.29 -48.12 -16.49
N ASN A 148 -18.95 -48.20 -16.53
CA ASN A 148 -18.18 -49.41 -16.78
C ASN A 148 -17.92 -50.25 -15.51
N GLY A 149 -18.43 -49.83 -14.34
CA GLY A 149 -18.20 -50.50 -13.06
C GLY A 149 -16.91 -50.09 -12.35
N GLU A 150 -16.09 -49.21 -12.94
CA GLU A 150 -14.92 -48.63 -12.29
C GLU A 150 -15.34 -47.53 -11.30
N ARG A 151 -14.46 -47.20 -10.36
CA ARG A 151 -14.70 -46.17 -9.35
C ARG A 151 -13.76 -44.99 -9.57
N GLU A 152 -14.31 -43.80 -9.76
CA GLU A 152 -13.54 -42.56 -9.83
C GLU A 152 -13.49 -41.89 -8.45
N GLU A 153 -12.29 -41.59 -7.97
CA GLU A 153 -12.09 -40.88 -6.72
C GLU A 153 -11.91 -39.38 -7.00
N VAL A 154 -12.90 -38.59 -6.61
CA VAL A 154 -12.88 -37.13 -6.72
C VAL A 154 -12.50 -36.53 -5.38
N TYR A 155 -11.41 -35.77 -5.37
CA TYR A 155 -10.86 -35.09 -4.20
C TYR A 155 -11.21 -33.59 -4.24
N VAL A 156 -11.92 -33.10 -3.22
CA VAL A 156 -12.27 -31.68 -3.05
C VAL A 156 -11.35 -31.06 -2.01
N TYR A 157 -10.60 -30.05 -2.42
CA TYR A 157 -9.69 -29.31 -1.57
C TYR A 157 -10.24 -27.91 -1.29
N GLU A 158 -10.08 -27.43 -0.06
CA GLU A 158 -10.44 -26.07 0.33
C GLU A 158 -9.23 -25.38 0.97
N ASN A 159 -9.20 -24.05 0.90
CA ASN A 159 -8.21 -23.24 1.60
C ASN A 159 -8.74 -22.96 3.01
N VAL A 160 -8.08 -23.53 4.01
CA VAL A 160 -8.44 -23.38 5.42
C VAL A 160 -7.38 -22.50 6.08
N VAL A 161 -7.78 -21.65 7.03
CA VAL A 161 -6.83 -20.87 7.83
C VAL A 161 -5.94 -21.85 8.60
N ASN A 162 -4.61 -21.73 8.43
CA ASN A 162 -3.63 -22.61 9.06
C ASN A 162 -3.72 -22.52 10.60
N ASP A 163 -3.76 -21.29 11.13
CA ASP A 163 -3.83 -21.01 12.56
C ASP A 163 -5.00 -20.05 12.89
N PRO A 164 -6.18 -20.60 13.21
CA PRO A 164 -7.34 -19.81 13.58
C PRO A 164 -7.18 -19.04 14.90
N GLU A 165 -6.41 -19.58 15.86
CA GLU A 165 -6.19 -18.95 17.17
C GLU A 165 -5.32 -17.70 17.02
N MET A 166 -4.25 -17.79 16.23
CA MET A 166 -3.42 -16.63 15.93
C MET A 166 -4.19 -15.59 15.10
N LEU A 167 -5.05 -16.00 14.17
CA LEU A 167 -5.92 -15.05 13.47
C LEU A 167 -6.85 -14.32 14.45
N GLN A 168 -7.44 -15.04 15.40
CA GLN A 168 -8.28 -14.47 16.45
C GLN A 168 -7.51 -13.47 17.31
N LEU A 169 -6.33 -13.84 17.82
CA LEU A 169 -5.47 -12.96 18.61
C LEU A 169 -5.07 -11.68 17.84
N ASN A 170 -4.75 -11.80 16.54
CA ASN A 170 -4.46 -10.63 15.71
C ASN A 170 -5.66 -9.67 15.61
N ARG A 171 -6.89 -10.20 15.58
CA ARG A 171 -8.12 -9.39 15.54
C ARG A 171 -8.39 -8.70 16.87
N GLU A 172 -8.15 -9.38 17.99
CA GLU A 172 -8.26 -8.81 19.34
C GLU A 172 -7.33 -7.62 19.49
N GLN A 173 -6.03 -7.84 19.25
CA GLN A 173 -5.01 -6.80 19.32
C GLN A 173 -5.30 -5.64 18.35
N LEU A 174 -5.84 -5.93 17.17
CA LEU A 174 -6.20 -4.88 16.22
C LEU A 174 -7.27 -3.96 16.81
N CYS A 175 -8.36 -4.54 17.36
CA CYS A 175 -9.47 -3.77 17.92
C CYS A 175 -9.02 -2.96 19.15
N GLU A 176 -8.24 -3.56 20.06
CA GLU A 176 -7.73 -2.89 21.26
C GLU A 176 -6.85 -1.68 20.94
N GLU A 177 -6.01 -1.83 19.91
CA GLU A 177 -5.02 -0.80 19.55
C GLU A 177 -5.51 0.14 18.42
N ALA A 178 -6.70 -0.08 17.86
CA ALA A 178 -7.17 0.61 16.65
C ALA A 178 -7.12 2.13 16.80
N MET A 179 -7.51 2.64 17.97
CA MET A 179 -7.47 4.06 18.30
C MET A 179 -6.06 4.64 18.27
N TYR A 180 -5.07 3.92 18.82
CA TYR A 180 -3.67 4.34 18.79
C TYR A 180 -3.09 4.27 17.38
N LYS A 181 -3.44 3.24 16.61
CA LYS A 181 -3.03 3.12 15.20
C LYS A 181 -3.59 4.25 14.35
N ARG A 182 -4.87 4.61 14.56
CA ARG A 182 -5.48 5.78 13.93
C ARG A 182 -4.74 7.06 14.26
N GLN A 183 -4.46 7.29 15.54
CA GLN A 183 -3.75 8.48 15.99
C GLN A 183 -2.34 8.55 15.41
N LEU A 184 -1.61 7.41 15.38
CA LEU A 184 -0.30 7.31 14.75
C LEU A 184 -0.38 7.75 13.28
N MET A 185 -1.33 7.23 12.50
CA MET A 185 -1.48 7.61 11.10
C MET A 185 -1.77 9.10 10.90
N ILE A 186 -2.67 9.66 11.71
CA ILE A 186 -3.00 11.09 11.65
C ILE A 186 -1.77 11.93 11.93
N SER A 187 -1.12 11.69 13.07
CA SER A 187 0.05 12.46 13.48
C SER A 187 1.21 12.32 12.48
N THR A 188 1.43 11.13 11.94
CA THR A 188 2.44 10.90 10.89
C THR A 188 2.16 11.72 9.63
N MET A 189 0.92 11.68 9.12
CA MET A 189 0.54 12.41 7.89
C MET A 189 0.53 13.92 8.10
N GLU A 190 0.02 14.41 9.23
CA GLU A 190 0.03 15.83 9.59
C GLU A 190 1.46 16.36 9.74
N GLN A 191 2.32 15.64 10.45
CA GLN A 191 3.73 16.02 10.60
C GLN A 191 4.44 16.06 9.25
N MET A 192 4.13 15.12 8.35
CA MET A 192 4.70 15.12 7.01
C MET A 192 4.25 16.35 6.21
N CYS A 193 2.97 16.73 6.30
CA CYS A 193 2.48 17.99 5.72
C CYS A 193 3.23 19.20 6.27
N LEU A 194 3.42 19.30 7.58
CA LEU A 194 4.17 20.40 8.22
C LEU A 194 5.63 20.45 7.74
N CYS A 195 6.32 19.31 7.67
CA CYS A 195 7.69 19.25 7.14
C CYS A 195 7.77 19.72 5.67
N MET A 196 6.75 19.44 4.86
CA MET A 196 6.66 19.98 3.49
C MET A 196 6.47 21.51 3.48
N GLU A 197 5.66 22.07 4.38
CA GLU A 197 5.47 23.52 4.50
C GLU A 197 6.76 24.22 4.91
N ASP A 198 7.47 23.67 5.89
CA ASP A 198 8.73 24.24 6.38
C ASP A 198 9.81 24.22 5.29
N TYR A 199 9.89 23.13 4.53
CA TYR A 199 10.78 23.06 3.37
C TYR A 199 10.40 24.09 2.29
N GLN A 200 9.12 24.26 1.97
CA GLN A 200 8.66 25.26 1.00
C GLN A 200 8.98 26.69 1.44
N LYS A 201 8.80 27.01 2.73
CA LYS A 201 9.17 28.31 3.31
C LYS A 201 10.67 28.55 3.21
N ALA A 202 11.49 27.54 3.47
CA ALA A 202 12.94 27.63 3.34
C ALA A 202 13.38 27.86 1.88
N GLU A 203 12.78 27.17 0.90
CA GLU A 203 13.02 27.41 -0.53
C GLU A 203 12.60 28.83 -0.94
N ALA A 204 11.43 29.32 -0.50
CA ALA A 204 10.98 30.67 -0.82
C ALA A 204 11.91 31.75 -0.23
N GLY A 205 12.38 31.56 1.00
CA GLY A 205 13.34 32.46 1.65
C GLY A 205 14.72 32.47 0.98
N ALA A 206 15.12 31.35 0.36
CA ALA A 206 16.34 31.26 -0.44
C ALA A 206 16.23 32.01 -1.79
N ILE A 207 15.06 31.98 -2.44
CA ILE A 207 14.83 32.63 -3.74
C ILE A 207 14.81 34.17 -3.63
N GLY A 208 14.45 34.71 -2.46
CA GLY A 208 14.49 36.16 -2.20
C GLY A 208 15.88 36.78 -2.07
N GLY A 209 16.95 35.96 -2.10
CA GLY A 209 18.34 36.39 -1.89
C GLY A 209 19.15 36.68 -3.15
N ASP A 210 18.90 35.99 -4.27
CA ASP A 210 19.63 36.19 -5.52
C ASP A 210 18.75 35.86 -6.74
N GLY A 211 18.49 36.89 -7.53
CA GLY A 211 17.51 36.91 -8.63
C GLY A 211 17.90 36.15 -9.90
N GLN A 212 18.26 34.88 -9.80
CA GLN A 212 18.30 33.99 -10.97
C GLN A 212 17.88 32.56 -10.60
N ARG A 213 16.66 32.16 -10.97
CA ARG A 213 16.40 30.76 -11.33
C ARG A 213 15.95 30.70 -12.78
N PHE A 214 16.74 29.97 -13.56
CA PHE A 214 16.43 29.54 -14.91
C PHE A 214 15.11 28.75 -14.89
N SER A 215 14.22 29.09 -15.81
CA SER A 215 13.11 28.20 -16.17
C SER A 215 13.71 26.90 -16.72
N MET A 216 13.36 25.75 -16.15
CA MET A 216 13.37 24.55 -16.99
C MET A 216 12.27 24.74 -18.03
N ALA A 217 12.70 25.04 -19.25
CA ALA A 217 11.90 24.79 -20.42
C ALA A 217 11.63 23.27 -20.45
N TYR A 218 10.36 22.90 -20.31
CA TYR A 218 9.84 21.70 -20.92
C TYR A 218 9.03 22.16 -22.13
#